data_AF-A0A8J8AWA0-F1
#
_entry.id   AF-A0A8J8AWA0-F1
#
_cell.length_a   1.000
_cell.length_b   1.000
_cell.length_c   1.000
_cell.angle_alpha   90.00
_cell.angle_beta   90.00
_cell.angle_gamma   90.00
#
_symmetry.space_group_name_H-M   'P 1'
#
loop_
_entity.id
_entity.type
_entity.pdbx_description
1 polymer ?
#
loop_
_entity_poly.entity_id
_entity_poly.type
_entity_poly.pdbx_seq_one_letter_code
_entity_poly.pdbx_strand_id
1 'polypeptide(L)' 'GMVGKWAIHPKQIALANQVFTPSEAAVSEAREILAAMEQAKARGEGATVYKGRLVDIASIKQAEVIVKQAEMIASA' A
#
# COMPACT_ATOMS: atom_id res chain seq x y z
N GLY A 1 -7.73 -9.28 -0.29
CA GLY A 1 -8.70 -9.38 -1.41
C GLY A 1 -8.09 -10.16 -2.56
N MET A 2 -8.73 -10.16 -3.73
CA MET A 2 -8.15 -10.70 -4.97
C MET A 2 -6.99 -9.79 -5.45
N VAL A 3 -6.04 -10.36 -6.19
CA VAL A 3 -4.79 -9.67 -6.64
C VAL A 3 -4.78 -9.30 -8.12
N GLY A 4 -5.85 -9.60 -8.86
CA GLY A 4 -5.92 -9.36 -10.30
C GLY A 4 -7.17 -9.96 -10.92
N LYS A 5 -7.27 -9.85 -12.25
CA LYS A 5 -8.35 -10.42 -13.06
C LYS A 5 -7.81 -10.89 -14.41
N TRP A 6 -8.28 -12.04 -14.88
CA TRP A 6 -7.97 -12.51 -16.23
C TRP A 6 -8.61 -11.62 -17.29
N ALA A 7 -7.85 -11.32 -18.35
CA ALA A 7 -8.34 -10.64 -19.54
C ALA A 7 -8.38 -11.64 -20.70
N ILE A 8 -9.57 -11.91 -21.23
CA ILE A 8 -9.77 -12.77 -22.42
C ILE A 8 -9.94 -11.94 -23.70
N HIS A 9 -9.99 -10.61 -23.55
CA HIS A 9 -10.10 -9.66 -24.66
C HIS A 9 -9.23 -8.43 -24.37
N PRO A 10 -8.49 -7.86 -25.35
CA PRO A 10 -7.56 -6.75 -25.12
C PRO A 10 -8.17 -5.53 -24.42
N LYS A 11 -9.44 -5.19 -24.72
CA LYS A 11 -10.17 -4.09 -24.05
C LYS A 11 -10.33 -4.25 -22.52
N GLN A 12 -10.14 -5.44 -21.97
CA GLN A 12 -10.27 -5.69 -20.53
C GLN A 12 -8.99 -5.36 -19.76
N ILE A 13 -7.84 -5.26 -20.44
CA ILE A 13 -6.53 -5.06 -19.80
C ILE A 13 -6.51 -3.72 -19.05
N ALA A 14 -6.92 -2.63 -19.70
CA ALA A 14 -6.95 -1.31 -19.09
C ALA A 14 -7.86 -1.26 -17.84
N LEU A 15 -9.03 -1.90 -17.91
CA LEU A 15 -9.96 -1.98 -16.78
C LEU A 15 -9.40 -2.82 -15.62
N ALA A 16 -8.75 -3.95 -15.92
CA ALA A 16 -8.10 -4.75 -14.89
C ALA A 16 -6.98 -3.96 -14.21
N ASN A 17 -6.12 -3.30 -14.98
CA ASN A 17 -5.04 -2.49 -14.43
C ASN A 17 -5.58 -1.33 -13.59
N GLN A 18 -6.63 -0.64 -14.04
CA GLN A 18 -7.25 0.44 -13.28
C GLN A 18 -7.78 -0.01 -11.91
N VAL A 19 -8.37 -1.21 -11.82
CA VAL A 19 -8.94 -1.72 -10.56
C VAL A 19 -7.88 -2.26 -9.61
N PHE A 20 -6.85 -2.93 -10.13
CA PHE A 20 -5.87 -3.65 -9.31
C PHE A 20 -4.55 -2.87 -9.09
N THR A 21 -4.36 -1.74 -9.76
CA THR A 21 -3.26 -0.82 -9.44
C THR A 21 -3.66 0.03 -8.23
N PRO A 22 -2.85 0.06 -7.16
CA PRO A 22 -3.09 0.98 -6.05
C PRO A 22 -3.13 2.43 -6.54
N SER A 23 -4.07 3.24 -6.04
CA SER A 23 -4.12 4.65 -6.38
C SER A 23 -2.94 5.42 -5.78
N GLU A 24 -2.55 6.53 -6.39
CA GLU A 24 -1.46 7.38 -5.88
C GLU A 24 -1.70 7.81 -4.42
N ALA A 25 -2.94 8.15 -4.07
CA ALA A 25 -3.33 8.50 -2.71
C ALA A 25 -3.11 7.34 -1.73
N ALA A 26 -3.47 6.11 -2.11
CA ALA A 26 -3.25 4.93 -1.27
C ALA A 26 -1.75 4.63 -1.10
N VAL A 27 -0.95 4.82 -2.15
CA VAL A 27 0.51 4.66 -2.08
C VAL A 27 1.14 5.73 -1.19
N SER A 28 0.73 7.00 -1.32
CA SER A 28 1.22 8.08 -0.47
C SER A 28 0.92 7.82 1.00
N GLU A 29 -0.33 7.48 1.33
CA GLU A 29 -0.73 7.17 2.70
C GLU A 29 0.02 5.96 3.25
N ALA A 30 0.21 4.91 2.46
CA ALA A 30 1.00 3.75 2.87
C ALA A 30 2.46 4.14 3.18
N ARG A 31 3.10 4.98 2.34
CA ARG A 31 4.46 5.48 2.61
C ARG A 31 4.52 6.32 3.88
N GLU A 32 3.52 7.17 4.14
CA GLU A 32 3.45 7.96 5.36
C GLU A 32 3.28 7.09 6.61
N ILE A 33 2.46 6.04 6.55
CA ILE A 33 2.30 5.07 7.64
C ILE A 33 3.62 4.38 7.97
N LEU A 34 4.36 3.92 6.95
CA LEU A 34 5.65 3.27 7.15
C LEU A 34 6.69 4.23 7.72
N ALA A 35 6.71 5.50 7.28
CA ALA A 35 7.57 6.52 7.85
C ALA A 35 7.24 6.79 9.32
N ALA A 36 5.95 6.85 9.69
CA ALA A 36 5.52 7.03 11.07
C ALA A 36 5.96 5.84 11.96
N MET A 37 5.91 4.62 11.43
CA MET A 37 6.38 3.42 12.13
C MET A 37 7.89 3.49 12.39
N GLU A 38 8.69 3.83 11.39
CA GLU A 38 10.15 3.95 11.55
C GLU A 38 10.52 5.02 12.59
N GLN A 39 9.79 6.14 12.60
CA GLN A 39 9.96 7.16 13.63
C GLN A 39 9.58 6.67 15.04
N ALA A 40 8.48 5.92 15.17
CA ALA A 40 8.06 5.35 16.45
C ALA A 40 9.09 4.32 16.97
N LYS A 41 9.59 3.43 16.10
CA LYS A 41 10.68 2.49 16.42
C LYS A 41 11.93 3.21 16.90
N ALA A 42 12.34 4.27 16.22
CA ALA A 42 13.53 5.05 16.58
C ALA A 42 13.39 5.71 17.97
N ARG A 43 12.17 6.01 18.41
CA ARG A 43 11.88 6.52 19.76
C ARG A 43 11.66 5.42 20.80
N GLY A 44 11.72 4.14 20.42
CA GLY A 44 11.44 3.00 21.29
C GLY A 44 9.94 2.84 21.63
N GLU A 45 9.06 3.43 20.82
CA GLU A 45 7.60 3.36 21.01
C GLU A 45 7.06 2.06 20.40
N GLY A 46 6.32 1.27 21.21
CA GLY A 46 5.67 0.04 20.74
C GLY A 46 4.38 0.27 19.96
N ALA A 47 3.87 1.50 19.93
CA ALA A 47 2.63 1.88 19.24
C ALA A 47 2.90 3.03 18.27
N THR A 48 2.41 2.90 17.03
CA THR A 48 2.50 3.96 16.03
C THR A 48 1.17 4.69 15.94
N VAL A 49 1.17 6.02 15.93
CA VAL A 49 -0.03 6.84 15.72
C VAL A 49 0.11 7.58 14.39
N TYR A 50 -0.90 7.47 13.54
CA TYR A 50 -0.99 8.18 12.26
C TYR A 50 -2.36 8.84 12.14
N LYS A 51 -2.39 10.15 11.80
CA LYS A 51 -3.61 10.97 11.72
C LYS A 51 -4.55 10.81 12.93
N GLY A 52 -3.96 10.74 14.14
CA GLY A 52 -4.71 10.60 15.39
C GLY A 52 -5.29 9.20 15.66
N ARG A 53 -4.94 8.19 14.87
CA ARG A 53 -5.36 6.80 15.06
C ARG A 53 -4.17 5.90 15.34
N LEU A 54 -4.35 4.93 16.23
CA LEU A 54 -3.36 3.88 16.45
C LEU A 54 -3.31 2.99 15.21
N VAL A 55 -2.12 2.79 14.68
CA VAL A 55 -1.85 1.89 13.56
C VAL A 55 -1.32 0.58 14.15
N ASP A 56 -2.05 -0.50 13.88
CA ASP A 56 -1.62 -1.83 14.30
C ASP A 56 -0.65 -2.47 13.28
N ILE A 57 -0.07 -3.61 13.68
CA ILE A 57 0.89 -4.36 12.86
C ILE A 57 0.24 -4.85 11.55
N ALA A 58 -1.06 -5.15 11.55
CA ALA A 58 -1.76 -5.61 10.36
C ALA A 58 -1.85 -4.48 9.31
N SER A 59 -2.16 -3.26 9.76
CA SER A 59 -2.21 -2.05 8.94
C SER A 59 -0.84 -1.70 8.36
N ILE A 60 0.23 -1.85 9.15
CA ILE A 60 1.61 -1.67 8.67
C ILE A 60 1.93 -2.68 7.57
N LYS A 61 1.67 -3.97 7.79
CA LYS A 61 1.91 -5.01 6.77
C LYS A 61 1.13 -4.75 5.49
N GLN A 62 -0.10 -4.23 5.60
CA GLN A 62 -0.89 -3.84 4.43
C GLN A 62 -0.25 -2.66 3.68
N ALA A 63 0.26 -1.66 4.40
CA ALA A 63 0.99 -0.54 3.81
C ALA A 63 2.26 -1.02 3.07
N GLU A 64 3.02 -1.95 3.64
CA GLU A 64 4.18 -2.57 2.99
C GLU A 64 3.80 -3.24 1.65
N VAL A 65 2.69 -3.99 1.63
CA VAL A 65 2.19 -4.65 0.42
C VAL A 65 1.83 -3.62 -0.66
N ILE A 66 1.13 -2.54 -0.30
CA ILE A 66 0.75 -1.48 -1.24
C ILE A 66 1.98 -0.82 -1.87
N VAL A 67 2.96 -0.45 -1.03
CA VAL A 67 4.19 0.20 -1.51
C VAL A 67 4.97 -0.73 -2.43
N LYS A 68 5.12 -2.00 -2.04
CA LYS A 68 5.81 -3.01 -2.86
C LYS A 68 5.11 -3.24 -4.20
N GLN A 69 3.77 -3.28 -4.22
CA GLN A 69 3.00 -3.40 -5.46
C GLN A 69 3.24 -2.20 -6.39
N ALA A 70 3.22 -0.98 -5.86
CA ALA A 70 3.48 0.21 -6.65
C ALA A 70 4.90 0.22 -7.23
N GLU A 71 5.90 -0.21 -6.45
CA GLU A 71 7.30 -0.30 -6.91
C GLU A 71 7.49 -1.35 -8.00
N MET A 72 6.86 -2.52 -7.87
CA MET A 72 6.89 -3.55 -8.92
C MET A 72 6.30 -3.03 -10.24
N ILE A 73 5.18 -2.30 -10.19
CA ILE A 73 4.53 -1.73 -11.38
C ILE A 73 5.40 -0.62 -11.99
N ALA A 74 6.02 0.24 -11.17
CA ALA A 74 6.89 1.31 -11.67
C ALA A 74 8.19 0.78 -12.31
N SER A 75 8.62 -0.44 -11.95
CA SER A 75 9.79 -1.10 -12.53
C SER A 75 9.51 -1.94 -13.78
N ALA A 76 8.24 -2.08 -14.18
CA ALA A 76 7.80 -2.88 -15.33
C ALA A 76 7.74 -2.05 -16.62
#